data_AF-A0A6G0X8K3-F1
#
_entry.id   AF-A0A6G0X8K3-F1
#
_cell.length_a   1.000
_cell.length_b   1.000
_cell.length_c   1.000
_cell.angle_alpha   90.00
_cell.angle_beta   90.00
_cell.angle_gamma   90.00
#
_symmetry.space_group_name_H-M   'P 1'
#
loop_
_entity.id
_entity.type
_entity.pdbx_description
1 polymer ?
#
loop_
_entity_poly.entity_id
_entity_poly.type
_entity_poly.pdbx_seq_one_letter_code
_entity_poly.pdbx_strand_id
1 'polypeptide(L)'
;MKATLVLVLAAAAAADKVAVRLNRLFEANTESLATAPVMVKVKLDIAAMEKGASASSDPRQFVYDFLNKASEENLKTLSGVVDVKDAKPLWIGGAFYLPQATKETVDKLPASNSVTYLDLNAADVSFEILKNDKEAAHEADENEWGVETIGAPSIWKYYNGSGAVVGSIDTGAMYTHEAIKDSWRSELGWFDPYNATSLPWDSNGHGSHTIGTMVGKNGIGVAPRCQVDRMHGLVRRQGRR
;
A
#
# COMPACT_ATOMS: atom_id res chain seq x y z
N MET A 1 13.80 27.32 -37.28
CA MET A 1 13.63 25.85 -37.31
C MET A 1 14.15 25.14 -36.05
N LYS A 2 15.13 25.66 -35.30
CA LYS A 2 15.60 25.00 -34.05
C LYS A 2 14.65 25.10 -32.85
N ALA A 3 13.89 26.20 -32.71
CA ALA A 3 12.95 26.36 -31.59
C ALA A 3 11.74 25.42 -31.67
N THR A 4 11.22 25.16 -32.87
CA THR A 4 10.05 24.28 -33.09
C THR A 4 10.39 22.82 -32.80
N LEU A 5 11.61 22.37 -33.11
CA LEU A 5 12.05 20.99 -32.86
C LEU A 5 12.24 20.72 -31.35
N VAL A 6 12.76 21.69 -30.61
CA VAL A 6 12.93 21.59 -29.14
C VAL A 6 11.58 21.55 -28.42
N LEU A 7 10.59 22.32 -28.88
CA LEU A 7 9.24 22.28 -28.31
C LEU A 7 8.55 20.92 -28.55
N VAL A 8 8.69 20.34 -29.74
CA VAL A 8 8.09 19.03 -30.07
C VAL A 8 8.73 17.90 -29.26
N LEU A 9 10.06 17.92 -29.08
CA LEU A 9 10.78 16.94 -28.24
C LEU A 9 10.41 17.06 -26.75
N ALA A 10 10.27 18.27 -26.23
CA ALA A 10 9.85 18.49 -24.84
C ALA A 10 8.41 18.02 -24.59
N ALA A 11 7.51 18.22 -25.56
CA ALA A 11 6.13 17.72 -25.48
C ALA A 11 6.04 16.19 -25.57
N ALA A 12 6.85 15.55 -26.42
CA ALA A 12 6.89 14.08 -26.52
C ALA A 12 7.45 13.42 -25.25
N ALA A 13 8.54 13.94 -24.69
CA ALA A 13 9.12 13.42 -23.44
C ALA A 13 8.21 13.65 -22.21
N ALA A 14 7.34 14.66 -22.26
CA ALA A 14 6.30 14.89 -21.27
C ALA A 14 5.13 13.88 -21.40
N ALA A 15 4.75 13.52 -22.63
CA ALA A 15 3.68 12.55 -22.88
C ALA A 15 4.03 11.12 -22.39
N ASP A 16 5.31 10.72 -22.48
CA ASP A 16 5.77 9.40 -21.99
C ASP A 16 5.65 9.22 -20.47
N LYS A 17 5.54 10.33 -19.71
CA LYS A 17 5.39 10.28 -18.26
C LYS A 17 3.96 10.02 -17.81
N VAL A 18 2.96 10.16 -18.69
CA VAL A 18 1.54 10.08 -18.31
C VAL A 18 0.95 8.75 -18.76
N ALA A 19 0.36 8.00 -17.82
CA ALA A 19 -0.30 6.75 -18.13
C ALA A 19 -1.44 6.92 -19.14
N VAL A 20 -1.54 6.00 -20.10
CA VAL A 20 -2.59 6.01 -21.14
C VAL A 20 -4.00 6.06 -20.53
N ARG A 21 -4.23 5.35 -19.43
CA ARG A 21 -5.53 5.35 -18.74
C ARG A 21 -5.90 6.70 -18.15
N LEU A 22 -4.90 7.48 -17.70
CA LEU A 22 -5.11 8.82 -17.16
C LEU A 22 -5.47 9.81 -18.28
N ASN A 23 -4.75 9.76 -19.42
CA ASN A 23 -5.09 10.55 -20.60
C ASN A 23 -6.50 10.21 -21.12
N ARG A 24 -6.81 8.92 -21.25
CA ARG A 24 -8.13 8.46 -21.70
C ARG A 24 -9.26 8.94 -20.79
N LEU A 25 -9.04 9.02 -19.48
CA LEU A 25 -10.06 9.51 -18.54
C LEU A 25 -10.47 10.96 -18.83
N PHE A 26 -9.51 11.83 -19.14
CA PHE A 26 -9.78 13.24 -19.46
C PHE A 26 -10.22 13.46 -20.92
N GLU A 27 -9.86 12.58 -21.85
CA GLU A 27 -10.32 12.62 -23.24
C GLU A 27 -11.78 12.16 -23.39
N ALA A 28 -12.18 11.11 -22.66
CA ALA A 28 -13.51 10.51 -22.79
C ALA A 28 -14.61 11.29 -22.05
N ASN A 29 -14.26 12.11 -21.05
CA ASN A 29 -15.20 12.89 -20.27
C ASN A 29 -15.11 14.37 -20.63
N THR A 30 -15.79 14.77 -21.69
CA THR A 30 -15.75 16.14 -22.19
C THR A 30 -16.34 17.19 -21.24
N GLU A 31 -17.16 16.85 -20.22
CA GLU A 31 -17.71 17.88 -19.30
C GLU A 31 -17.94 17.45 -17.83
N SER A 32 -17.73 16.19 -17.41
CA SER A 32 -18.24 15.72 -16.09
C SER A 32 -17.22 15.36 -15.00
N LEU A 33 -15.92 15.24 -15.29
CA LEU A 33 -14.89 15.08 -14.26
C LEU A 33 -14.03 16.34 -14.18
N ALA A 34 -14.39 17.25 -13.27
CA ALA A 34 -13.56 18.40 -12.93
C ALA A 34 -12.20 17.97 -12.34
N THR A 35 -12.14 16.80 -11.71
CA THR A 35 -10.94 16.28 -11.03
C THR A 35 -10.86 14.75 -11.04
N ALA A 36 -9.65 14.20 -10.86
CA ALA A 36 -9.40 12.77 -10.72
C ALA A 36 -8.33 12.47 -9.64
N PRO A 37 -8.39 11.29 -9.00
CA PRO A 37 -7.37 10.85 -8.05
C PRO A 37 -6.11 10.39 -8.79
N VAL A 38 -5.01 11.14 -8.66
CA VAL A 38 -3.76 10.90 -9.41
C VAL A 38 -2.62 10.58 -8.45
N MET A 39 -1.86 9.55 -8.78
CA MET A 39 -0.56 9.26 -8.18
C MET A 39 0.53 9.85 -9.07
N VAL A 40 1.45 10.60 -8.46
CA VAL A 40 2.60 11.17 -9.16
C VAL A 40 3.87 10.62 -8.53
N LYS A 41 4.68 9.94 -9.33
CA LYS A 41 6.02 9.51 -8.95
C LYS A 41 7.03 10.58 -9.26
N VAL A 42 7.91 10.82 -8.30
CA VAL A 42 9.03 11.74 -8.42
C VAL A 42 10.35 11.00 -8.40
N LYS A 43 11.38 11.65 -8.91
CA LYS A 43 12.73 11.12 -8.90
C LYS A 43 13.21 11.00 -7.46
N LEU A 44 13.75 9.83 -7.14
CA LEU A 44 14.40 9.54 -5.88
C LEU A 44 15.80 8.98 -6.16
N ASP A 45 16.82 9.52 -5.49
CA ASP A 45 18.18 9.03 -5.63
C ASP A 45 18.41 7.83 -4.69
N ILE A 46 17.98 6.65 -5.17
CA ILE A 46 18.09 5.39 -4.44
C ILE A 46 19.57 5.06 -4.16
N ALA A 47 20.47 5.31 -5.12
CA ALA A 47 21.89 5.01 -4.96
C ALA A 47 22.52 5.86 -3.84
N ALA A 48 22.19 7.15 -3.77
CA ALA A 48 22.63 8.01 -2.67
C ALA A 48 22.05 7.56 -1.32
N MET A 49 20.78 7.16 -1.29
CA MET A 49 20.13 6.63 -0.09
C MET A 49 20.82 5.35 0.42
N GLU A 50 21.04 4.36 -0.45
CA GLU A 50 21.68 3.09 -0.10
C GLU A 50 23.11 3.28 0.38
N LYS A 51 23.88 4.13 -0.31
CA LYS A 51 25.24 4.48 0.09
C LYS A 51 25.28 5.15 1.45
N GLY A 52 24.38 6.09 1.70
CA GLY A 52 24.30 6.80 2.99
C GLY A 52 23.84 5.88 4.13
N ALA A 53 22.85 5.03 3.87
CA ALA A 53 22.35 4.06 4.85
C ALA A 53 23.44 3.05 5.25
N SER A 54 24.22 2.57 4.28
CA SER A 54 25.33 1.62 4.52
C SER A 54 26.48 2.23 5.33
N ALA A 55 26.65 3.56 5.29
CA ALA A 55 27.68 4.28 6.04
C ALA A 55 27.18 4.81 7.41
N SER A 56 25.88 4.71 7.69
CA SER A 56 25.26 5.26 8.90
C SER A 56 25.40 4.30 10.09
N SER A 57 25.60 4.86 11.29
CA SER A 57 25.48 4.11 12.54
C SER A 57 24.04 3.71 12.87
N ASP A 58 23.06 4.43 12.31
CA ASP A 58 21.64 4.10 12.34
C ASP A 58 21.05 4.16 10.91
N PRO A 59 21.10 3.04 10.17
CA PRO A 59 20.60 3.00 8.80
C PRO A 59 19.10 3.26 8.69
N ARG A 60 18.30 2.88 9.70
CA ARG A 60 16.84 3.02 9.66
C ARG A 60 16.44 4.48 9.77
N GLN A 61 17.00 5.19 10.75
CA GLN A 61 16.74 6.61 10.91
C GLN A 61 17.25 7.40 9.70
N PHE A 62 18.42 7.04 9.16
CA PHE A 62 18.95 7.68 7.95
C PHE A 62 17.99 7.56 6.76
N VAL A 63 17.48 6.36 6.48
CA VAL A 63 16.53 6.13 5.37
C VAL A 63 15.25 6.93 5.61
N TYR A 64 14.72 6.92 6.83
CA TYR A 64 13.55 7.71 7.17
C TYR A 64 13.77 9.21 6.90
N ASP A 65 14.86 9.78 7.41
CA ASP A 65 15.18 11.20 7.24
C ASP A 65 15.41 11.57 5.77
N PHE A 66 16.13 10.71 5.04
CA PHE A 66 16.42 10.90 3.62
C PHE A 66 15.14 10.95 2.78
N LEU A 67 14.24 9.99 2.99
CA LEU A 67 12.99 9.90 2.22
C LEU A 67 12.03 11.05 2.55
N ASN A 68 11.91 11.43 3.82
CA ASN A 68 11.07 12.57 4.21
C ASN A 68 11.62 13.88 3.63
N LYS A 69 12.92 14.11 3.76
CA LYS A 69 13.57 15.29 3.17
C LYS A 69 13.40 15.35 1.65
N ALA A 70 13.62 14.24 0.96
CA ALA A 70 13.41 14.17 -0.49
C ALA A 70 11.94 14.44 -0.87
N SER A 71 10.97 13.96 -0.07
CA SER A 71 9.55 14.24 -0.28
C SER A 71 9.23 15.74 -0.14
N GLU A 72 9.76 16.39 0.89
CA GLU A 72 9.58 17.84 1.12
C GLU A 72 10.21 18.69 0.00
N GLU A 73 11.44 18.38 -0.40
CA GLU A 73 12.16 19.09 -1.46
C GLU A 73 11.45 18.93 -2.83
N ASN A 74 10.94 17.73 -3.12
CA ASN A 74 10.17 17.48 -4.33
C ASN A 74 8.84 18.24 -4.34
N LEU A 75 8.10 18.26 -3.23
CA LEU A 75 6.87 19.04 -3.13
C LEU A 75 7.13 20.55 -3.26
N LYS A 76 8.22 21.05 -2.66
CA LYS A 76 8.63 22.45 -2.80
C LYS A 76 8.98 22.81 -4.25
N THR A 77 9.62 21.90 -4.98
CA THR A 77 9.94 22.09 -6.41
C THR A 77 8.67 22.17 -7.26
N LEU A 78 7.60 21.50 -6.84
CA LEU A 78 6.32 21.43 -7.56
C LEU A 78 5.27 22.43 -7.06
N SER A 79 5.60 23.30 -6.10
CA SER A 79 4.64 24.23 -5.49
C SER A 79 4.05 25.26 -6.46
N GLY A 80 4.68 25.47 -7.63
CA GLY A 80 4.15 26.33 -8.70
C GLY A 80 3.07 25.66 -9.57
N VAL A 81 2.88 24.34 -9.43
CA VAL A 81 1.91 23.55 -10.20
C VAL A 81 0.87 22.89 -9.29
N VAL A 82 1.28 22.51 -8.08
CA VAL A 82 0.46 21.81 -7.10
C VAL A 82 0.53 22.58 -5.79
N ASP A 83 -0.63 22.86 -5.18
CA ASP A 83 -0.64 23.36 -3.80
C ASP A 83 -0.25 22.23 -2.86
N VAL A 84 0.76 22.47 -2.00
CA VAL A 84 1.30 21.48 -1.07
C VAL A 84 0.20 20.92 -0.15
N LYS A 85 -0.83 21.73 0.16
CA LYS A 85 -1.95 21.29 1.02
C LYS A 85 -2.84 20.21 0.37
N ASP A 86 -2.87 20.17 -0.96
CA ASP A 86 -3.71 19.27 -1.74
C ASP A 86 -2.97 17.95 -2.07
N ALA A 87 -1.67 17.88 -1.78
CA ALA A 87 -0.82 16.73 -2.00
C ALA A 87 -0.62 15.92 -0.71
N LYS A 88 -0.93 14.63 -0.76
CA LYS A 88 -0.59 13.68 0.32
C LYS A 88 0.75 13.01 -0.01
N PRO A 89 1.82 13.25 0.76
CA PRO A 89 3.12 12.62 0.51
C PRO A 89 3.07 11.11 0.78
N LEU A 90 3.62 10.33 -0.14
CA LEU A 90 3.85 8.89 -0.05
C LEU A 90 5.37 8.65 -0.09
N TRP A 91 6.05 9.13 0.95
CA TRP A 91 7.50 9.28 1.00
C TRP A 91 8.28 7.97 0.79
N ILE A 92 7.77 6.82 1.25
CA ILE A 92 8.39 5.51 1.02
C ILE A 92 8.57 5.22 -0.47
N GLY A 93 7.54 5.56 -1.27
CA GLY A 93 7.52 5.28 -2.70
C GLY A 93 8.12 6.39 -3.57
N GLY A 94 8.64 7.47 -2.97
CA GLY A 94 9.02 8.67 -3.73
C GLY A 94 7.86 9.19 -4.56
N ALA A 95 6.67 9.28 -3.98
CA ALA A 95 5.45 9.67 -4.69
C ALA A 95 4.60 10.61 -3.86
N PHE A 96 3.63 11.25 -4.50
CA PHE A 96 2.56 11.95 -3.81
C PHE A 96 1.21 11.64 -4.46
N TYR A 97 0.16 11.68 -3.66
CA TYR A 97 -1.21 11.44 -4.07
C TYR A 97 -1.97 12.76 -4.12
N LEU A 98 -2.60 13.03 -5.26
CA LEU A 98 -3.49 14.16 -5.49
C LEU A 98 -4.93 13.62 -5.56
N PRO A 99 -5.77 13.81 -4.52
CA PRO A 99 -7.13 13.31 -4.52
C PRO A 99 -8.02 13.93 -5.61
N GLN A 100 -7.73 15.18 -5.97
CA GLN A 100 -8.56 16.02 -6.82
C GLN A 100 -7.72 16.76 -7.88
N ALA A 101 -6.89 16.03 -8.63
CA ALA A 101 -6.08 16.65 -9.70
C ALA A 101 -6.95 17.07 -10.89
N THR A 102 -6.80 18.30 -11.37
CA THR A 102 -7.46 18.80 -12.58
C THR A 102 -6.67 18.41 -13.82
N LYS A 103 -7.31 18.49 -15.00
CA LYS A 103 -6.61 18.29 -16.28
C LYS A 103 -5.42 19.26 -16.44
N GLU A 104 -5.58 20.51 -16.02
CA GLU A 104 -4.51 21.51 -16.09
C GLU A 104 -3.29 21.11 -15.23
N THR A 105 -3.52 20.58 -14.03
CA THR A 105 -2.45 20.06 -13.17
C THR A 105 -1.74 18.88 -13.83
N VAL A 106 -2.49 17.95 -14.40
CA VAL A 106 -1.94 16.76 -15.09
C VAL A 106 -1.16 17.13 -16.35
N ASP A 107 -1.57 18.17 -17.08
CA ASP A 107 -0.86 18.64 -18.27
C ASP A 107 0.46 19.38 -17.91
N LYS A 108 0.50 20.07 -16.77
CA LYS A 108 1.67 20.86 -16.31
C LYS A 108 2.73 20.04 -15.59
N LEU A 109 2.34 19.02 -14.83
CA LEU A 109 3.24 18.21 -14.00
C LEU A 109 4.38 17.52 -14.79
N PRO A 110 4.13 16.92 -15.98
CA PRO A 110 5.17 16.26 -16.76
C PRO A 110 6.31 17.17 -17.23
N ALA A 111 6.06 18.49 -17.32
CA ALA A 111 7.07 19.48 -17.68
C ALA A 111 8.18 19.61 -16.62
N SER A 112 7.92 19.17 -15.39
CA SER A 112 8.95 19.12 -14.35
C SER A 112 9.90 17.92 -14.57
N ASN A 113 11.20 18.19 -14.48
CA ASN A 113 12.24 17.15 -14.52
C ASN A 113 12.22 16.23 -13.29
N SER A 114 11.61 16.67 -12.19
CA SER A 114 11.47 15.84 -10.99
C SER A 114 10.38 14.78 -11.13
N VAL A 115 9.42 14.97 -12.03
CA VAL A 115 8.32 14.01 -12.24
C VAL A 115 8.76 12.92 -13.21
N THR A 116 8.60 11.67 -12.81
CA THR A 116 8.97 10.49 -13.59
C THR A 116 7.76 9.79 -14.20
N TYR A 117 6.65 9.71 -13.47
CA TYR A 117 5.45 9.01 -13.93
C TYR A 117 4.19 9.54 -13.25
N LEU A 118 3.08 9.62 -13.98
CA LEU A 118 1.76 9.97 -13.48
C LEU A 118 0.78 8.86 -13.83
N ASP A 119 -0.05 8.51 -12.87
CA ASP A 119 -1.07 7.48 -13.08
C ASP A 119 -2.36 7.75 -12.31
N LEU A 120 -3.43 7.12 -12.76
CA LEU A 120 -4.69 7.11 -12.02
C LEU A 120 -4.53 6.21 -10.78
N ASN A 121 -4.89 6.73 -9.61
CA ASN A 121 -5.00 5.94 -8.40
C ASN A 121 -6.36 5.21 -8.39
N ALA A 122 -6.46 4.14 -9.17
CA ALA A 122 -7.68 3.34 -9.31
C ALA A 122 -7.65 2.09 -8.40
N ALA A 123 -8.80 1.76 -7.82
CA ALA A 123 -8.99 0.52 -7.07
C ALA A 123 -9.22 -0.66 -8.03
N ASP A 124 -8.13 -1.17 -8.60
CA ASP A 124 -8.17 -2.20 -9.66
C ASP A 124 -8.21 -3.63 -9.14
N VAL A 125 -8.17 -3.84 -7.82
CA VAL A 125 -8.02 -5.17 -7.21
C VAL A 125 -9.26 -5.55 -6.41
N SER A 126 -9.87 -6.68 -6.76
CA SER A 126 -10.89 -7.35 -5.96
C SER A 126 -10.57 -8.84 -5.88
N PHE A 127 -10.65 -9.41 -4.69
CA PHE A 127 -10.49 -10.85 -4.48
C PHE A 127 -11.86 -11.46 -4.17
N GLU A 128 -12.13 -12.62 -4.75
CA GLU A 128 -13.30 -13.42 -4.40
C GLU A 128 -12.92 -14.39 -3.28
N ILE A 129 -13.74 -14.43 -2.23
CA ILE A 129 -13.63 -15.52 -1.24
C ILE A 129 -14.22 -16.77 -1.88
N LEU A 130 -13.39 -17.79 -2.02
CA LEU A 130 -13.86 -19.14 -2.28
C LEU A 130 -14.51 -19.66 -1.00
N LYS A 131 -15.86 -19.68 -0.98
CA LYS A 131 -16.60 -20.38 0.08
C LYS A 131 -16.72 -21.84 -0.32
N ASN A 132 -16.22 -22.72 0.53
CA ASN A 132 -16.52 -24.14 0.43
C ASN A 132 -17.73 -24.42 1.32
N ASP A 133 -18.83 -24.92 0.75
CA ASP A 133 -20.07 -25.24 1.49
C ASP A 133 -19.93 -26.50 2.38
N LYS A 134 -18.73 -27.09 2.43
CA LYS A 134 -18.40 -28.20 3.30
C LYS A 134 -17.63 -27.67 4.50
N GLU A 135 -18.34 -27.36 5.57
CA GLU A 135 -17.74 -27.26 6.90
C GLU A 135 -17.27 -28.66 7.30
N ALA A 136 -15.98 -28.93 7.14
CA ALA A 136 -15.37 -30.04 7.85
C ALA A 136 -15.24 -29.59 9.32
N ALA A 137 -15.92 -30.29 10.23
CA ALA A 137 -15.69 -30.08 11.65
C ALA A 137 -14.24 -30.48 11.96
N HIS A 138 -13.40 -29.48 12.25
CA HIS A 138 -12.07 -29.71 12.81
C HIS A 138 -12.23 -29.91 14.32
N GLU A 139 -11.72 -31.03 14.85
CA GLU A 139 -11.61 -31.17 16.30
C GLU A 139 -10.59 -30.17 16.83
N ALA A 140 -10.88 -29.56 17.97
CA ALA A 140 -10.19 -28.37 18.49
C ALA A 140 -8.71 -28.58 18.88
N ASP A 141 -8.20 -29.81 18.78
CA ASP A 141 -6.86 -30.21 19.21
C ASP A 141 -5.96 -30.76 18.08
N GLU A 142 -6.43 -30.80 16.83
CA GLU A 142 -5.60 -31.20 15.70
C GLU A 142 -5.02 -29.99 14.94
N ASN A 143 -3.73 -30.06 14.60
CA ASN A 143 -3.11 -29.06 13.74
C ASN A 143 -3.79 -29.06 12.36
N GLU A 144 -3.91 -27.89 11.76
CA GLU A 144 -4.35 -27.76 10.37
C GLU A 144 -3.41 -28.55 9.45
N TRP A 145 -3.98 -29.28 8.49
CA TRP A 145 -3.21 -30.19 7.63
C TRP A 145 -2.02 -29.49 6.94
N GLY A 146 -2.20 -28.21 6.57
CA GLY A 146 -1.18 -27.40 5.92
C GLY A 146 -0.02 -27.07 6.87
N VAL A 147 -0.32 -26.81 8.15
CA VAL A 147 0.67 -26.55 9.21
C VAL A 147 1.51 -27.80 9.47
N GLU A 148 0.86 -28.96 9.53
CA GLU A 148 1.53 -30.25 9.70
C GLU A 148 2.43 -30.57 8.51
N THR A 149 1.92 -30.37 7.29
CA THR A 149 2.61 -30.70 6.03
C THR A 149 3.92 -29.92 5.87
N ILE A 150 3.97 -28.65 6.29
CA ILE A 150 5.20 -27.84 6.24
C ILE A 150 6.13 -28.10 7.44
N GLY A 151 5.74 -28.97 8.37
CA GLY A 151 6.54 -29.35 9.53
C GLY A 151 6.66 -28.27 10.61
N ALA A 152 5.77 -27.26 10.63
CA ALA A 152 5.83 -26.18 11.61
C ALA A 152 5.80 -26.67 13.08
N PRO A 153 4.98 -27.68 13.45
CA PRO A 153 4.92 -28.17 14.84
C PRO A 153 6.26 -28.69 15.36
N SER A 154 7.08 -29.28 14.49
CA SER A 154 8.40 -29.80 14.85
C SER A 154 9.40 -28.70 15.27
N ILE A 155 9.18 -27.46 14.82
CA ILE A 155 10.05 -26.31 15.03
C ILE A 155 9.59 -25.43 16.20
N TRP A 156 8.31 -25.48 16.61
CA TRP A 156 7.76 -24.61 17.66
C TRP A 156 8.49 -24.67 19.02
N LYS A 157 9.14 -25.79 19.32
CA LYS A 157 10.02 -25.94 20.51
C LYS A 157 11.29 -25.07 20.46
N TYR A 158 11.71 -24.67 19.27
CA TYR A 158 12.86 -23.80 19.02
C TYR A 158 12.42 -22.38 18.65
N TYR A 159 11.48 -22.27 17.71
CA TYR A 159 10.98 -21.01 17.16
C TYR A 159 9.48 -21.11 16.88
N ASN A 160 8.69 -20.21 17.47
CA ASN A 160 7.23 -20.16 17.34
C ASN A 160 6.70 -18.77 17.00
N GLY A 161 7.60 -17.87 16.57
CA GLY A 161 7.28 -16.48 16.24
C GLY A 161 7.34 -15.50 17.41
N SER A 162 7.67 -15.94 18.63
CA SER A 162 7.79 -15.02 19.79
C SER A 162 8.77 -13.89 19.51
N GLY A 163 8.34 -12.64 19.73
CA GLY A 163 9.15 -11.43 19.49
C GLY A 163 9.17 -10.94 18.03
N ALA A 164 8.58 -11.68 17.10
CA ALA A 164 8.37 -11.23 15.74
C ALA A 164 7.04 -10.47 15.59
N VAL A 165 7.00 -9.56 14.62
CA VAL A 165 5.79 -8.84 14.19
C VAL A 165 5.60 -9.07 12.70
N VAL A 166 4.40 -9.46 12.28
CA VAL A 166 4.03 -9.65 10.88
C VAL A 166 2.99 -8.61 10.50
N GLY A 167 3.25 -7.85 9.43
CA GLY A 167 2.30 -6.91 8.85
C GLY A 167 1.38 -7.59 7.83
N SER A 168 0.07 -7.36 7.93
CA SER A 168 -0.92 -7.87 6.97
C SER A 168 -1.72 -6.74 6.35
N ILE A 169 -1.74 -6.66 5.03
CA ILE A 169 -2.55 -5.70 4.25
C ILE A 169 -3.64 -6.50 3.53
N ASP A 170 -4.85 -6.51 4.09
CA ASP A 170 -5.94 -7.37 3.62
C ASP A 170 -7.32 -6.73 3.87
N THR A 171 -8.42 -7.48 3.84
CA THR A 171 -9.78 -7.00 4.12
C THR A 171 -10.03 -6.67 5.59
N GLY A 172 -8.99 -6.69 6.41
CA GLY A 172 -9.01 -6.43 7.83
C GLY A 172 -8.92 -7.69 8.68
N ALA A 173 -9.43 -7.64 9.92
CA ALA A 173 -9.35 -8.78 10.82
C ALA A 173 -10.40 -8.73 11.94
N MET A 174 -10.99 -9.87 12.26
CA MET A 174 -11.85 -10.03 13.43
C MET A 174 -10.99 -10.17 14.70
N TYR A 175 -10.59 -9.05 15.31
CA TYR A 175 -9.72 -9.07 16.50
C TYR A 175 -10.31 -9.76 17.73
N THR A 176 -11.62 -9.96 17.79
CA THR A 176 -12.27 -10.67 18.88
C THR A 176 -12.23 -12.20 18.73
N HIS A 177 -11.80 -12.72 17.58
CA HIS A 177 -11.79 -14.16 17.31
C HIS A 177 -10.76 -14.89 18.18
N GLU A 178 -11.17 -16.01 18.78
CA GLU A 178 -10.40 -16.73 19.81
C GLU A 178 -9.00 -17.13 19.35
N ALA A 179 -8.87 -17.56 18.10
CA ALA A 179 -7.59 -17.95 17.51
C ALA A 179 -6.56 -16.81 17.40
N ILE A 180 -6.98 -15.54 17.31
CA ILE A 180 -6.08 -14.42 16.97
C ILE A 180 -6.19 -13.20 17.92
N LYS A 181 -7.09 -13.23 18.90
CA LYS A 181 -7.35 -12.10 19.81
C LYS A 181 -6.12 -11.66 20.60
N ASP A 182 -5.28 -12.61 21.00
CA ASP A 182 -4.08 -12.34 21.80
C ASP A 182 -2.82 -12.06 20.96
N SER A 183 -2.89 -12.29 19.64
CA SER A 183 -1.78 -12.05 18.70
C SER A 183 -1.78 -10.60 18.20
N TRP A 184 -2.70 -9.77 18.71
CA TRP A 184 -2.88 -8.39 18.30
C TRP A 184 -1.90 -7.44 18.99
N ARG A 185 -1.23 -6.59 18.21
CA ARG A 185 -0.45 -5.48 18.74
C ARG A 185 -1.34 -4.26 18.93
N SER A 186 -1.40 -3.70 20.14
CA SER A 186 -2.24 -2.53 20.42
C SER A 186 -1.66 -1.22 19.85
N GLU A 187 -0.36 -1.01 19.97
CA GLU A 187 0.32 0.21 19.52
C GLU A 187 0.74 0.09 18.06
N LEU A 188 0.28 1.03 17.21
CA LEU A 188 0.52 1.05 15.76
C LEU A 188 0.12 -0.24 15.03
N GLY A 189 -0.70 -1.08 15.65
CA GLY A 189 -1.12 -2.34 15.07
C GLY A 189 -2.26 -2.20 14.07
N TRP A 190 -3.06 -1.14 14.09
CA TRP A 190 -4.21 -0.97 13.17
C TRP A 190 -4.07 0.23 12.27
N PHE A 191 -4.41 0.05 11.00
CA PHE A 191 -4.66 1.17 10.11
C PHE A 191 -5.80 0.88 9.14
N ASP A 192 -6.81 1.75 9.14
CA ASP A 192 -7.94 1.72 8.22
C ASP A 192 -7.98 3.04 7.40
N PRO A 193 -7.45 3.04 6.17
CA PRO A 193 -7.44 4.23 5.31
C PRO A 193 -8.82 4.58 4.74
N TYR A 194 -9.82 3.72 4.91
CA TYR A 194 -11.14 3.88 4.30
C TYR A 194 -12.14 4.51 5.27
N ASN A 195 -12.31 3.89 6.43
CA ASN A 195 -13.29 4.32 7.42
C ASN A 195 -12.67 4.87 8.71
N ALA A 196 -11.34 4.87 8.82
CA ALA A 196 -10.61 5.34 10.00
C ALA A 196 -11.14 4.72 11.31
N THR A 197 -11.53 3.44 11.26
CA THR A 197 -11.97 2.71 12.44
C THR A 197 -10.86 2.62 13.47
N SER A 198 -11.21 2.75 14.75
CA SER A 198 -10.24 2.72 15.85
C SER A 198 -9.82 1.29 16.23
N LEU A 199 -10.61 0.29 15.85
CA LEU A 199 -10.37 -1.12 16.14
C LEU A 199 -10.41 -1.93 14.85
N PRO A 200 -9.63 -3.03 14.78
CA PRO A 200 -9.67 -3.91 13.63
C PRO A 200 -11.06 -4.46 13.42
N TRP A 201 -11.46 -4.53 12.16
CA TRP A 201 -12.64 -5.25 11.75
C TRP A 201 -12.35 -5.85 10.38
N ASP A 202 -13.09 -6.87 9.99
CA ASP A 202 -12.94 -7.50 8.69
C ASP A 202 -14.23 -7.31 7.88
N SER A 203 -14.10 -6.70 6.70
CA SER A 203 -15.26 -6.40 5.84
C SER A 203 -15.72 -7.60 5.01
N ASN A 204 -14.93 -8.67 4.98
CA ASN A 204 -15.08 -9.73 4.02
C ASN A 204 -14.85 -11.13 4.63
N GLY A 205 -13.83 -11.29 5.47
CA GLY A 205 -13.41 -12.55 6.09
C GLY A 205 -12.08 -13.09 5.57
N HIS A 206 -11.63 -12.62 4.40
CA HIS A 206 -10.37 -13.03 3.78
C HIS A 206 -9.17 -12.70 4.68
N GLY A 207 -9.10 -11.47 5.19
CA GLY A 207 -8.03 -11.04 6.07
C GLY A 207 -7.98 -11.79 7.40
N SER A 208 -9.13 -12.12 7.99
CA SER A 208 -9.17 -12.95 9.20
C SER A 208 -8.65 -14.36 8.94
N HIS A 209 -8.96 -14.93 7.77
CA HIS A 209 -8.47 -16.24 7.36
C HIS A 209 -6.95 -16.23 7.11
N THR A 210 -6.43 -15.24 6.38
CA THR A 210 -4.99 -15.13 6.11
C THR A 210 -4.19 -14.89 7.39
N ILE A 211 -4.69 -14.02 8.29
CA ILE A 211 -4.09 -13.81 9.61
C ILE A 211 -4.16 -15.08 10.47
N GLY A 212 -5.27 -15.81 10.46
CA GLY A 212 -5.38 -17.11 11.14
C GLY A 212 -4.33 -18.11 10.66
N THR A 213 -4.11 -18.19 9.35
CA THR A 213 -3.08 -19.07 8.75
C THR A 213 -1.67 -18.70 9.23
N MET A 214 -1.39 -17.40 9.42
CA MET A 214 -0.07 -16.95 9.88
C MET A 214 0.14 -17.14 11.37
N VAL A 215 -0.82 -16.74 12.22
CA VAL A 215 -0.60 -16.59 13.67
C VAL A 215 -1.70 -17.20 14.55
N GLY A 216 -2.64 -17.93 13.96
CA GLY A 216 -3.71 -18.61 14.68
C GLY A 216 -3.15 -19.54 15.76
N LYS A 217 -3.75 -19.48 16.95
CA LYS A 217 -3.45 -20.40 18.04
C LYS A 217 -4.09 -21.77 17.80
N ASN A 218 -3.79 -22.73 18.68
CA ASN A 218 -4.41 -24.05 18.71
C ASN A 218 -4.23 -24.83 17.40
N GLY A 219 -3.01 -24.89 16.88
CA GLY A 219 -2.69 -25.70 15.70
C GLY A 219 -3.08 -25.07 14.35
N ILE A 220 -3.66 -23.86 14.33
CA ILE A 220 -4.13 -23.18 13.12
C ILE A 220 -3.01 -22.46 12.38
N GLY A 221 -2.19 -21.70 13.10
CA GLY A 221 -1.19 -20.80 12.53
C GLY A 221 0.21 -21.38 12.50
N VAL A 222 1.00 -20.98 11.51
CA VAL A 222 2.42 -21.38 11.40
C VAL A 222 3.27 -20.80 12.53
N ALA A 223 3.01 -19.56 12.95
CA ALA A 223 3.77 -18.84 13.97
C ALA A 223 2.82 -18.34 15.10
N PRO A 224 2.32 -19.24 15.96
CA PRO A 224 1.20 -18.96 16.88
C PRO A 224 1.53 -17.96 18.00
N ARG A 225 2.81 -17.57 18.18
CA ARG A 225 3.23 -16.57 19.18
C ARG A 225 3.74 -15.26 18.57
N CYS A 226 3.58 -15.08 17.26
CA CYS A 226 3.88 -13.84 16.58
C CYS A 226 2.83 -12.77 16.88
N GLN A 227 3.24 -11.50 16.96
CA GLN A 227 2.31 -10.37 16.95
C GLN A 227 1.97 -9.99 15.50
N VAL A 228 0.80 -9.40 15.28
CA VAL A 228 0.36 -8.96 13.95
C VAL A 228 -0.03 -7.49 13.98
N ASP A 229 0.59 -6.73 13.08
CA ASP A 229 0.15 -5.42 12.63
C ASP A 229 -0.84 -5.66 11.48
N ARG A 230 -2.07 -5.18 11.63
CA ARG A 230 -3.20 -5.42 10.71
C ARG A 230 -3.56 -4.11 10.03
N MET A 231 -3.67 -4.15 8.72
CA MET A 231 -4.05 -3.01 7.91
C MET A 231 -5.24 -3.40 7.03
N HIS A 232 -6.27 -2.56 7.04
CA HIS A 232 -7.37 -2.65 6.10
C HIS A 232 -6.89 -2.11 4.75
N GLY A 233 -6.38 -2.99 3.91
CA GLY A 233 -5.88 -2.66 2.57
C GLY A 233 -6.90 -2.87 1.45
N LEU A 234 -8.01 -3.56 1.73
CA LEU A 234 -8.98 -3.97 0.72
C LEU A 234 -10.41 -3.80 1.26
N VAL A 235 -11.25 -3.12 0.49
CA VAL A 235 -12.69 -2.99 0.80
C VAL A 235 -13.50 -3.83 -0.17
N ARG A 236 -14.51 -4.51 0.34
CA ARG A 236 -15.51 -5.19 -0.50
C ARG A 236 -16.13 -4.16 -1.47
N ARG A 237 -15.97 -4.38 -2.77
CA ARG A 237 -16.65 -3.58 -3.80
C ARG A 237 -18.16 -3.77 -3.64
N GLN A 238 -18.87 -2.80 -3.06
CA GLN A 238 -20.32 -2.74 -3.25
C GLN A 238 -20.54 -2.55 -4.75
N GLY A 239 -21.29 -3.47 -5.36
CA GLY A 239 -21.49 -3.48 -6.80
C GLY A 239 -21.89 -2.11 -7.31
N ARG A 240 -21.21 -1.63 -8.35
CA ARG A 240 -21.81 -0.63 -9.24
C ARG A 240 -23.05 -1.30 -9.81
N ARG A 241 -24.23 -0.83 -9.41
CA ARG A 241 -25.40 -0.93 -10.27
C ARG A 241 -25.22 0.01 -11.45
#